data_AF-A0A662Y133-F1
#
_entry.id   AF-A0A662Y133-F1
#
_cell.length_a   1.000
_cell.length_b   1.000
_cell.length_c   1.000
_cell.angle_alpha   90.00
_cell.angle_beta   90.00
_cell.angle_gamma   90.00
#
_symmetry.space_group_name_H-M   'P 1'
#
loop_
_entity.id
_entity.type
_entity.pdbx_description
1 polymer ?
#
loop_
_entity_poly.entity_id
_entity_poly.type
_entity_poly.pdbx_seq_one_letter_code
_entity_poly.pdbx_strand_id
1 'polypeptide(L)'
;MLLLSSSGPIKTPVGACATAAESVDIGADTIKSGKARVVIVGGYDDFGEEGAFEFAQMKATSDSIKETGMGREPQEMCRPCSTTRGGFMESHGAGMQLLMDAQLALDMGVPIYGIVALTNTATDKNGRSVPAPGQGILTTAREISADNMKPSPLLDVEYRRRQFDDEMASIDKWYAREKALVDEGDDSRVTFLDEMKTRKVQSAQALWGDRFFHGRTDIAPIRGALSMWNLTIDDLGAASFHGTGTTANDKNESEVTHKQLVHLGRSAGNPLPVICQKNLTGHPKGAAAAWMLNGLLQVLNTGLIPGNRHLDNTCQTLRKFDYLMYPNRSFQTVGIKAAIMKSFGFGQAGGEVLLVHPDYLLSTLSAAAFERYSARREKRLARMNTYAQKAITGKHTLIQVKDSAPYSAAQESHVYLDPTARAEYDLTSKTWRFGGADSLAADESRRLRAAKRAKKAKASAAASGAASKKVSGDPTSADSSSTLLTAINQAATDLGLASNNMGMGVDVEPVATFENLNGREDFIRRNFTDQEMAYCYSAPHPAASFAGRWAAKEAVIKAISSSAPTEPNLWKGAGAPLREIEIFMTASGAPSVLLSGYPLQVFDRLGLSKLSVSISHSGDFAVSQAVANYQQE
;
A
#
# COMPACT_ATOMS: atom_id res chain seq x y z
N MET A 1 -14.61 -20.52 18.00
CA MET A 1 -15.08 -21.92 18.15
C MET A 1 -14.77 -22.75 16.92
N LEU A 2 -15.30 -22.46 15.72
CA LEU A 2 -15.13 -23.36 14.55
C LEU A 2 -13.92 -23.07 13.64
N LEU A 3 -13.50 -21.80 13.49
CA LEU A 3 -12.55 -21.40 12.42
C LEU A 3 -11.29 -20.69 12.92
N LEU A 4 -11.44 -19.56 13.62
CA LEU A 4 -10.32 -18.63 13.84
C LEU A 4 -9.49 -18.95 15.08
N SER A 5 -10.13 -19.43 16.15
CA SER A 5 -9.50 -19.69 17.45
C SER A 5 -8.71 -18.50 18.02
N SER A 6 -9.12 -17.27 17.67
CA SER A 6 -8.48 -16.05 18.17
C SER A 6 -8.95 -15.73 19.59
N SER A 7 -8.01 -15.35 20.45
CA SER A 7 -8.29 -14.75 21.77
C SER A 7 -8.19 -13.22 21.71
N GLY A 8 -8.65 -12.64 20.58
CA GLY A 8 -8.63 -11.20 20.31
C GLY A 8 -9.95 -10.51 20.69
N PRO A 9 -10.08 -9.20 20.40
CA PRO A 9 -11.29 -8.43 20.70
C PRO A 9 -12.56 -9.00 20.06
N ILE A 10 -13.66 -8.94 20.81
CA ILE A 10 -15.02 -9.28 20.34
C ILE A 10 -15.97 -8.13 20.71
N LYS A 11 -16.44 -7.41 19.69
CA LYS A 11 -17.34 -6.26 19.84
C LYS A 11 -18.43 -6.38 18.78
N THR A 12 -19.65 -6.70 19.22
CA THR A 12 -20.77 -7.03 18.34
C THR A 12 -21.79 -5.88 18.36
N PRO A 13 -21.76 -4.95 17.39
CA PRO A 13 -22.65 -3.79 17.38
C PRO A 13 -24.09 -4.16 17.05
N VAL A 14 -25.02 -3.29 17.46
CA VAL A 14 -26.43 -3.33 17.09
C VAL A 14 -26.84 -1.92 16.68
N GLY A 15 -26.84 -1.66 15.37
CA GLY A 15 -27.14 -0.36 14.76
C GLY A 15 -28.32 -0.44 13.79
N ALA A 16 -29.22 -1.41 13.98
CA ALA A 16 -30.30 -1.74 13.04
C ALA A 16 -29.77 -1.83 11.59
N CYS A 17 -30.36 -1.10 10.64
CA CYS A 17 -29.94 -1.09 9.23
C CYS A 17 -28.50 -0.55 8.99
N ALA A 18 -27.89 0.11 9.98
CA ALA A 18 -26.52 0.63 9.91
C ALA A 18 -25.49 -0.23 10.66
N THR A 19 -25.88 -1.38 11.22
CA THR A 19 -25.00 -2.28 11.99
C THR A 19 -23.68 -2.58 11.29
N ALA A 20 -23.72 -2.91 9.99
CA ALA A 20 -22.49 -3.18 9.25
C ALA A 20 -21.56 -1.96 9.09
N ALA A 21 -22.08 -0.74 9.00
CA ALA A 21 -21.25 0.46 8.96
C ALA A 21 -20.61 0.74 10.33
N GLU A 22 -21.37 0.57 11.41
CA GLU A 22 -20.86 0.64 12.79
C GLU A 22 -19.80 -0.44 13.06
N SER A 23 -19.99 -1.65 12.53
CA SER A 23 -19.00 -2.72 12.61
C SER A 23 -17.67 -2.35 11.95
N VAL A 24 -17.70 -1.68 10.79
CA VAL A 24 -16.51 -1.18 10.11
C VAL A 24 -15.82 -0.09 10.93
N ASP A 25 -16.59 0.83 11.52
CA ASP A 25 -16.08 1.89 12.41
C ASP A 25 -15.36 1.32 13.64
N ILE A 26 -16.05 0.44 14.39
CA ILE A 26 -15.49 -0.26 15.55
C ILE A 26 -14.25 -1.08 15.16
N GLY A 27 -14.27 -1.72 13.99
CA GLY A 27 -13.15 -2.51 13.48
C GLY A 27 -11.93 -1.64 13.17
N ALA A 28 -12.13 -0.52 12.47
CA ALA A 28 -11.08 0.44 12.17
C ALA A 28 -10.44 1.00 13.45
N ASP A 29 -11.25 1.42 14.44
CA ASP A 29 -10.75 1.91 15.73
C ASP A 29 -10.05 0.83 16.56
N THR A 30 -10.51 -0.41 16.47
CA THR A 30 -9.86 -1.54 17.16
C THR A 30 -8.47 -1.82 16.57
N ILE A 31 -8.27 -1.61 15.26
CA ILE A 31 -6.96 -1.67 14.63
C ILE A 31 -6.11 -0.46 15.02
N LYS A 32 -6.64 0.76 14.89
CA LYS A 32 -5.93 2.03 15.19
C LYS A 32 -5.49 2.11 16.65
N SER A 33 -6.26 1.56 17.59
CA SER A 33 -5.90 1.48 19.01
C SER A 33 -4.83 0.44 19.35
N GLY A 34 -4.38 -0.37 18.38
CA GLY A 34 -3.39 -1.42 18.57
C GLY A 34 -3.93 -2.70 19.24
N LYS A 35 -5.25 -2.78 19.52
CA LYS A 35 -5.89 -3.95 20.14
C LYS A 35 -5.98 -5.15 19.20
N ALA A 36 -5.98 -4.92 17.88
CA ALA A 36 -5.93 -5.96 16.86
C ALA A 36 -5.13 -5.48 15.64
N ARG A 37 -4.64 -6.42 14.81
CA ARG A 37 -4.07 -6.11 13.48
C ARG A 37 -4.91 -6.66 12.32
N VAL A 38 -5.87 -7.52 12.64
CA VAL A 38 -6.82 -8.14 11.70
C VAL A 38 -8.16 -8.20 12.41
N VAL A 39 -9.22 -7.71 11.77
CA VAL A 39 -10.58 -7.69 12.33
C VAL A 39 -11.56 -8.12 11.25
N ILE A 40 -12.49 -9.01 11.61
CA ILE A 40 -13.64 -9.32 10.78
C ILE A 40 -14.73 -8.31 11.12
N VAL A 41 -15.27 -7.66 10.08
CA VAL A 41 -16.34 -6.68 10.19
C VAL A 41 -17.47 -7.04 9.24
N GLY A 42 -18.66 -6.52 9.49
CA GLY A 42 -19.81 -6.74 8.61
C GLY A 42 -21.12 -6.75 9.37
N GLY A 43 -22.11 -7.42 8.77
CA GLY A 43 -23.43 -7.58 9.36
C GLY A 43 -24.19 -8.72 8.71
N TYR A 44 -25.17 -9.23 9.42
CA TYR A 44 -26.08 -10.27 8.97
C TYR A 44 -27.45 -10.02 9.58
N ASP A 45 -28.50 -10.43 8.89
CA ASP A 45 -29.85 -10.47 9.42
C ASP A 45 -30.69 -11.45 8.61
N ASP A 46 -31.69 -12.04 9.26
CA ASP A 46 -32.59 -13.01 8.66
C ASP A 46 -33.97 -12.40 8.34
N PHE A 47 -34.81 -13.12 7.59
CA PHE A 47 -36.18 -12.76 7.26
C PHE A 47 -37.14 -13.78 7.88
N GLY A 48 -38.10 -13.29 8.67
CA GLY A 48 -39.10 -14.12 9.34
C GLY A 48 -40.47 -13.44 9.37
N GLU A 49 -41.50 -14.22 9.69
CA GLU A 49 -42.90 -13.78 9.67
C GLU A 49 -43.15 -12.56 10.58
N GLU A 50 -42.65 -12.62 11.82
CA GLU A 50 -42.87 -11.58 12.82
C GLU A 50 -42.21 -10.27 12.40
N GLY A 51 -40.96 -10.34 11.92
CA GLY A 51 -40.24 -9.15 11.44
C GLY A 51 -40.94 -8.50 10.25
N ALA A 52 -41.36 -9.31 9.26
CA ALA A 52 -42.06 -8.83 8.08
C ALA A 52 -43.40 -8.17 8.44
N PHE A 53 -44.15 -8.77 9.36
CA PHE A 53 -45.42 -8.23 9.84
C PHE A 53 -45.23 -6.88 10.56
N GLU A 54 -44.28 -6.80 11.50
CA GLU A 54 -44.03 -5.57 12.25
C GLU A 54 -43.54 -4.42 11.36
N PHE A 55 -42.64 -4.69 10.40
CA PHE A 55 -42.23 -3.65 9.43
C PHE A 55 -43.39 -3.17 8.55
N ALA A 56 -44.33 -4.05 8.21
CA ALA A 56 -45.55 -3.68 7.49
C ALA A 56 -46.48 -2.82 8.36
N GLN A 57 -46.64 -3.15 9.65
CA GLN A 57 -47.43 -2.34 10.60
C GLN A 57 -46.83 -0.94 10.80
N MET A 58 -45.49 -0.84 10.78
CA MET A 58 -44.77 0.44 10.77
C MET A 58 -44.89 1.21 9.44
N LYS A 59 -45.48 0.61 8.40
CA LYS A 59 -45.57 1.14 7.03
C LYS A 59 -44.20 1.47 6.44
N ALA A 60 -43.19 0.66 6.78
CA ALA A 60 -41.83 0.86 6.32
C ALA A 60 -41.55 0.07 5.03
N THR A 61 -42.14 -1.12 4.90
CA THR A 61 -42.04 -1.98 3.71
C THR A 61 -43.04 -1.58 2.62
N SER A 62 -42.72 -1.93 1.37
CA SER A 62 -43.63 -1.78 0.24
C SER A 62 -44.83 -2.73 0.35
N ASP A 63 -46.05 -2.21 0.19
CA ASP A 63 -47.28 -3.01 0.16
C ASP A 63 -47.44 -3.72 -1.19
N SER A 64 -47.27 -5.05 -1.21
CA SER A 64 -47.29 -5.84 -2.44
C SER A 64 -48.64 -5.83 -3.17
N ILE A 65 -49.77 -5.72 -2.46
CA ILE A 65 -51.10 -5.65 -3.08
C ILE A 65 -51.25 -4.32 -3.80
N LYS A 66 -50.86 -3.23 -3.13
CA LYS A 66 -50.86 -1.89 -3.73
C LYS A 66 -49.95 -1.82 -4.95
N GLU A 67 -48.74 -2.38 -4.85
CA GLU A 67 -47.75 -2.40 -5.93
C GLU A 67 -48.27 -3.18 -7.15
N THR A 68 -48.83 -4.37 -6.93
CA THR A 68 -49.46 -5.18 -7.98
C THR A 68 -50.66 -4.46 -8.61
N GLY A 69 -51.46 -3.76 -7.80
CA GLY A 69 -52.57 -2.92 -8.28
C GLY A 69 -52.13 -1.75 -9.15
N MET A 70 -50.87 -1.28 -9.02
CA MET A 70 -50.25 -0.31 -9.93
C MET A 70 -49.60 -0.95 -11.16
N GLY A 71 -49.73 -2.27 -11.33
CA GLY A 71 -49.14 -3.03 -12.42
C GLY A 71 -47.64 -3.32 -12.26
N ARG A 72 -47.11 -3.30 -11.03
CA ARG A 72 -45.69 -3.56 -10.77
C ARG A 72 -45.40 -5.04 -10.54
N GLU A 73 -44.41 -5.55 -11.24
CA GLU A 73 -43.83 -6.87 -10.98
C GLU A 73 -42.92 -6.85 -9.74
N PRO A 74 -42.73 -7.99 -9.02
CA PRO A 74 -41.87 -8.05 -7.84
C PRO A 74 -40.46 -7.47 -8.04
N GLN A 75 -39.88 -7.67 -9.23
CA GLN A 75 -38.55 -7.18 -9.60
C GLN A 75 -38.42 -5.64 -9.55
N GLU A 76 -39.51 -4.89 -9.74
CA GLU A 76 -39.51 -3.43 -9.77
C GLU A 76 -40.16 -2.77 -8.54
N MET A 77 -40.52 -3.58 -7.53
CA MET A 77 -41.06 -3.07 -6.27
C MET A 77 -40.02 -2.31 -5.44
N CYS A 78 -38.73 -2.69 -5.52
CA CYS A 78 -37.64 -1.92 -4.94
C CYS A 78 -37.05 -0.93 -5.96
N ARG A 79 -37.47 0.34 -5.87
CA ARG A 79 -37.06 1.41 -6.80
C ARG A 79 -36.61 2.68 -6.07
N PRO A 80 -35.43 2.67 -5.43
CA PRO A 80 -34.89 3.83 -4.74
C PRO A 80 -34.79 5.06 -5.64
N CYS A 81 -35.01 6.25 -5.08
CA CYS A 81 -34.99 7.56 -5.73
C CYS A 81 -36.05 7.78 -6.83
N SER A 82 -36.89 6.79 -7.15
CA SER A 82 -38.00 6.93 -8.10
C SER A 82 -39.10 7.84 -7.56
N THR A 83 -39.83 8.49 -8.46
CA THR A 83 -41.06 9.24 -8.18
C THR A 83 -42.10 8.39 -7.46
N THR A 84 -42.22 7.12 -7.85
CA THR A 84 -43.28 6.22 -7.35
C THR A 84 -42.81 5.26 -6.28
N ARG A 85 -41.64 5.49 -5.66
CA ARG A 85 -41.08 4.61 -4.62
C ARG A 85 -42.08 4.40 -3.46
N GLY A 86 -42.25 3.14 -3.04
CA GLY A 86 -43.40 2.70 -2.24
C GLY A 86 -43.08 2.23 -0.82
N GLY A 87 -41.82 2.24 -0.40
CA GLY A 87 -41.34 1.53 0.79
C GLY A 87 -40.12 0.68 0.46
N PHE A 88 -39.48 0.10 1.47
CA PHE A 88 -38.37 -0.80 1.23
C PHE A 88 -38.84 -2.23 0.97
N MET A 89 -38.07 -3.00 0.22
CA MET A 89 -38.30 -4.44 0.05
C MET A 89 -37.39 -5.18 1.01
N GLU A 90 -37.93 -5.98 1.93
CA GLU A 90 -37.12 -6.70 2.90
C GLU A 90 -36.36 -7.87 2.26
N SER A 91 -35.15 -8.15 2.73
CA SER A 91 -34.38 -9.34 2.34
C SER A 91 -33.59 -9.91 3.53
N HIS A 92 -32.79 -10.95 3.29
CA HIS A 92 -31.96 -11.61 4.31
C HIS A 92 -30.57 -11.95 3.77
N GLY A 93 -29.64 -12.16 4.69
CA GLY A 93 -28.32 -12.71 4.40
C GLY A 93 -27.22 -12.06 5.23
N ALA A 94 -25.98 -12.23 4.79
CA ALA A 94 -24.79 -11.73 5.48
C ALA A 94 -23.82 -11.06 4.50
N GLY A 95 -23.05 -10.11 5.00
CA GLY A 95 -21.91 -9.53 4.30
C GLY A 95 -20.78 -9.32 5.29
N MET A 96 -19.58 -9.79 4.94
CA MET A 96 -18.40 -9.69 5.79
C MET A 96 -17.21 -9.14 5.01
N GLN A 97 -16.37 -8.36 5.68
CA GLN A 97 -15.07 -7.90 5.21
C GLN A 97 -13.97 -8.27 6.22
N LEU A 98 -12.74 -8.35 5.73
CA LEU A 98 -11.55 -8.53 6.57
C LEU A 98 -10.73 -7.24 6.53
N LEU A 99 -10.72 -6.49 7.62
CA LEU A 99 -9.86 -5.33 7.78
C LEU A 99 -8.50 -5.76 8.34
N MET A 100 -7.45 -5.14 7.85
CA MET A 100 -6.08 -5.41 8.28
C MET A 100 -5.30 -4.11 8.40
N ASP A 101 -4.35 -4.09 9.33
CA ASP A 101 -3.22 -3.17 9.28
C ASP A 101 -2.54 -3.24 7.90
N ALA A 102 -2.33 -2.09 7.26
CA ALA A 102 -1.83 -2.03 5.88
C ALA A 102 -0.44 -2.66 5.75
N GLN A 103 0.45 -2.42 6.72
CA GLN A 103 1.78 -3.03 6.73
C GLN A 103 1.69 -4.56 6.82
N LEU A 104 0.79 -5.09 7.67
CA LEU A 104 0.55 -6.53 7.76
C LEU A 104 0.03 -7.11 6.44
N ALA A 105 -0.88 -6.41 5.77
CA ALA A 105 -1.44 -6.86 4.51
C ALA A 105 -0.36 -6.98 3.42
N LEU A 106 0.52 -5.98 3.34
CA LEU A 106 1.68 -5.97 2.46
C LEU A 106 2.66 -7.11 2.79
N ASP A 107 3.01 -7.26 4.07
CA ASP A 107 3.91 -8.32 4.54
C ASP A 107 3.38 -9.72 4.23
N MET A 108 2.07 -9.92 4.39
CA MET A 108 1.41 -11.20 4.11
C MET A 108 1.17 -11.42 2.60
N GLY A 109 1.29 -10.40 1.76
CA GLY A 109 0.95 -10.47 0.34
C GLY A 109 -0.51 -10.89 0.15
N VAL A 110 -1.44 -10.28 0.89
CA VAL A 110 -2.89 -10.48 0.66
C VAL A 110 -3.40 -9.46 -0.37
N PRO A 111 -4.44 -9.79 -1.15
CA PRO A 111 -5.07 -8.81 -2.02
C PRO A 111 -5.66 -7.66 -1.18
N ILE A 112 -5.40 -6.43 -1.59
CA ILE A 112 -5.93 -5.21 -0.97
C ILE A 112 -6.96 -4.63 -1.94
N TYR A 113 -8.23 -4.59 -1.54
CA TYR A 113 -9.33 -4.14 -2.41
C TYR A 113 -9.66 -2.66 -2.26
N GLY A 114 -9.24 -2.03 -1.17
CA GLY A 114 -9.53 -0.64 -0.88
C GLY A 114 -8.97 -0.24 0.47
N ILE A 115 -8.82 1.06 0.66
CA ILE A 115 -8.34 1.67 1.89
C ILE A 115 -9.55 2.27 2.60
N VAL A 116 -9.79 1.90 3.85
CA VAL A 116 -10.79 2.56 4.69
C VAL A 116 -10.18 3.86 5.20
N ALA A 117 -10.49 4.98 4.53
CA ALA A 117 -9.89 6.28 4.80
C ALA A 117 -10.58 7.03 5.94
N LEU A 118 -11.91 6.91 6.04
CA LEU A 118 -12.71 7.49 7.13
C LEU A 118 -13.86 6.55 7.47
N THR A 119 -14.14 6.43 8.75
CA THR A 119 -15.38 5.87 9.30
C THR A 119 -15.94 6.87 10.29
N ASN A 120 -17.26 6.98 10.36
CA ASN A 120 -17.90 7.77 11.39
C ASN A 120 -19.33 7.28 11.62
N THR A 121 -19.76 7.31 12.87
CA THR A 121 -21.14 7.11 13.28
C THR A 121 -21.71 8.37 13.93
N ALA A 122 -23.01 8.60 13.77
CA ALA A 122 -23.67 9.78 14.31
C ALA A 122 -25.14 9.53 14.62
N THR A 123 -25.58 10.00 15.79
CA THR A 123 -26.99 10.24 16.10
C THR A 123 -27.45 11.58 15.56
N ASP A 124 -28.76 11.84 15.63
CA ASP A 124 -29.35 13.01 15.01
C ASP A 124 -29.61 14.13 16.02
N LYS A 125 -30.78 14.12 16.66
CA LYS A 125 -31.29 15.19 17.52
C LYS A 125 -32.55 14.73 18.28
N ASN A 126 -33.05 15.59 19.16
CA ASN A 126 -34.35 15.37 19.80
C ASN A 126 -35.46 15.11 18.77
N GLY A 127 -36.21 14.04 18.99
CA GLY A 127 -37.34 13.62 18.16
C GLY A 127 -38.30 12.72 18.92
N ARG A 128 -39.39 12.33 18.27
CA ARG A 128 -40.39 11.37 18.79
C ARG A 128 -40.66 10.22 17.81
N SER A 129 -39.94 10.17 16.70
CA SER A 129 -40.07 9.12 15.68
C SER A 129 -38.73 8.41 15.54
N VAL A 130 -38.62 7.22 16.13
CA VAL A 130 -37.45 6.34 16.06
C VAL A 130 -37.06 5.91 14.64
N PRO A 131 -38.00 5.61 13.70
CA PRO A 131 -37.63 5.20 12.35
C PRO A 131 -37.28 6.36 11.41
N ALA A 132 -37.43 7.62 11.86
CA ALA A 132 -37.15 8.77 11.02
C ALA A 132 -35.63 8.91 10.79
N PRO A 133 -35.16 8.94 9.54
CA PRO A 133 -33.75 9.21 9.25
C PRO A 133 -33.46 10.70 9.47
N GLY A 134 -32.31 11.02 10.07
CA GLY A 134 -31.87 12.39 10.26
C GLY A 134 -30.55 12.74 9.57
N GLN A 135 -30.00 13.89 9.97
CA GLN A 135 -28.88 14.54 9.29
C GLN A 135 -27.60 14.59 10.14
N GLY A 136 -27.50 13.81 11.22
CA GLY A 136 -26.35 13.83 12.14
C GLY A 136 -25.02 13.57 11.45
N ILE A 137 -25.03 12.71 10.42
CA ILE A 137 -23.84 12.38 9.63
C ILE A 137 -23.28 13.55 8.81
N LEU A 138 -24.00 14.69 8.68
CA LEU A 138 -23.45 15.93 8.13
C LEU A 138 -22.16 16.36 8.85
N THR A 139 -22.01 15.99 10.12
CA THR A 139 -20.87 16.36 10.97
C THR A 139 -19.52 15.83 10.46
N THR A 140 -19.48 14.89 9.53
CA THR A 140 -18.23 14.45 8.87
C THR A 140 -17.68 15.47 7.88
N ALA A 141 -18.51 16.41 7.44
CA ALA A 141 -18.10 17.57 6.63
C ALA A 141 -17.85 18.83 7.48
N ARG A 142 -17.93 18.78 8.82
CA ARG A 142 -17.82 19.98 9.65
C ARG A 142 -16.45 20.66 9.49
N GLU A 143 -16.43 21.92 9.08
CA GLU A 143 -15.27 22.80 9.16
C GLU A 143 -15.71 24.26 9.34
N ILE A 144 -14.87 25.05 10.00
CA ILE A 144 -15.04 26.49 10.06
C ILE A 144 -14.49 27.05 8.75
N SER A 145 -15.40 27.33 7.83
CA SER A 145 -15.09 28.10 6.61
C SER A 145 -15.53 29.55 6.88
N ALA A 146 -14.58 30.44 7.12
CA ALA A 146 -14.86 31.87 7.07
C ALA A 146 -14.61 32.35 5.64
N ASP A 147 -15.54 33.12 5.08
CA ASP A 147 -15.35 33.77 3.78
C ASP A 147 -14.02 34.56 3.82
N ASN A 148 -13.11 34.25 2.90
CA ASN A 148 -11.72 34.77 2.79
C ASN A 148 -10.64 34.12 3.68
N MET A 149 -10.91 33.02 4.37
CA MET A 149 -9.86 32.31 5.11
C MET A 149 -8.98 31.50 4.14
N LYS A 150 -7.65 31.71 4.21
CA LYS A 150 -6.71 30.91 3.41
C LYS A 150 -6.80 29.44 3.84
N PRO A 151 -6.70 28.48 2.90
CA PRO A 151 -6.64 27.07 3.23
C PRO A 151 -5.54 26.79 4.25
N SER A 152 -5.82 25.86 5.18
CA SER A 152 -4.84 25.42 6.17
C SER A 152 -3.56 24.95 5.48
N PRO A 153 -2.35 25.39 5.88
CA PRO A 153 -1.09 24.88 5.35
C PRO A 153 -0.95 23.37 5.48
N LEU A 154 -1.67 22.75 6.42
CA LEU A 154 -1.68 21.30 6.59
C LEU A 154 -2.36 20.54 5.45
N LEU A 155 -3.18 21.19 4.63
CA LEU A 155 -3.73 20.55 3.42
C LEU A 155 -2.67 20.41 2.31
N ASP A 156 -1.58 21.18 2.37
CA ASP A 156 -0.44 21.04 1.47
C ASP A 156 0.43 19.86 1.91
N VAL A 157 0.51 18.84 1.04
CA VAL A 157 1.32 17.64 1.28
C VAL A 157 2.81 17.95 1.33
N GLU A 158 3.28 18.93 0.55
CA GLU A 158 4.69 19.34 0.54
C GLU A 158 5.06 20.04 1.84
N TYR A 159 4.16 20.87 2.38
CA TYR A 159 4.33 21.45 3.71
C TYR A 159 4.47 20.35 4.76
N ARG A 160 3.53 19.40 4.82
CA ARG A 160 3.59 18.29 5.79
C ARG A 160 4.85 17.46 5.62
N ARG A 161 5.30 17.23 4.38
CA ARG A 161 6.53 16.51 4.09
C ARG A 161 7.76 17.22 4.66
N ARG A 162 7.89 18.53 4.44
CA ARG A 162 9.00 19.32 5.01
C ARG A 162 9.02 19.25 6.55
N GLN A 163 7.86 19.41 7.19
CA GLN A 163 7.77 19.31 8.66
C GLN A 163 8.14 17.91 9.18
N PHE A 164 7.73 16.87 8.48
CA PHE A 164 8.13 15.50 8.80
C PHE A 164 9.65 15.29 8.65
N ASP A 165 10.26 15.85 7.61
CA ASP A 165 11.71 15.74 7.38
C ASP A 165 12.53 16.45 8.47
N ASP A 166 12.06 17.61 8.94
CA ASP A 166 12.66 18.32 10.08
C ASP A 166 12.56 17.50 11.38
N GLU A 167 11.40 16.87 11.64
CA GLU A 167 11.23 15.96 12.78
C GLU A 167 12.11 14.72 12.67
N MET A 168 12.24 14.13 11.48
CA MET A 168 13.14 13.01 11.22
C MET A 168 14.59 13.38 11.54
N ALA A 169 15.06 14.56 11.11
CA ALA A 169 16.39 15.05 11.44
C ALA A 169 16.58 15.24 12.96
N SER A 170 15.55 15.70 13.67
CA SER A 170 15.55 15.81 15.14
C SER A 170 15.62 14.44 15.83
N ILE A 171 14.85 13.45 15.34
CA ILE A 171 14.87 12.07 15.84
C ILE A 171 16.24 11.43 15.61
N ASP A 172 16.86 11.65 14.44
CA ASP A 172 18.19 11.14 14.14
C ASP A 172 19.26 11.75 15.03
N LYS A 173 19.21 13.07 15.27
CA LYS A 173 20.08 13.75 16.24
C LYS A 173 19.91 13.21 17.66
N TRP A 174 18.65 13.02 18.10
CA TRP A 174 18.34 12.38 19.39
C TRP A 174 18.96 10.98 19.45
N TYR A 175 18.72 10.14 18.45
CA TYR A 175 19.21 8.76 18.43
C TYR A 175 20.74 8.68 18.45
N ALA A 176 21.42 9.52 17.67
CA ALA A 176 22.88 9.58 17.64
C ALA A 176 23.46 9.97 19.01
N ARG A 177 22.87 10.98 19.66
CA ARG A 177 23.28 11.40 21.00
C ARG A 177 23.07 10.31 22.04
N GLU A 178 21.87 9.72 22.11
CA GLU A 178 21.60 8.65 23.09
C GLU A 178 22.48 7.43 22.86
N LYS A 179 22.73 7.07 21.59
CA LYS A 179 23.59 5.94 21.24
C LYS A 179 25.05 6.17 21.64
N ALA A 180 25.54 7.41 21.57
CA ALA A 180 26.90 7.77 22.00
C ALA A 180 27.10 7.66 23.52
N LEU A 181 26.01 7.62 24.31
CA LEU A 181 26.04 7.44 25.76
C LEU A 181 25.93 5.97 26.19
N VAL A 182 25.82 5.03 25.24
CA VAL A 182 25.74 3.60 25.53
C VAL A 182 27.15 3.03 25.63
N ASP A 183 27.45 2.37 26.74
CA ASP A 183 28.73 1.69 26.94
C ASP A 183 28.95 0.60 25.89
N GLU A 184 30.21 0.38 25.49
CA GLU A 184 30.58 -0.67 24.55
C GLU A 184 30.18 -2.05 25.11
N GLY A 185 29.26 -2.74 24.40
CA GLY A 185 28.78 -4.08 24.77
C GLY A 185 27.34 -4.17 25.32
N ASP A 186 26.66 -3.03 25.57
CA ASP A 186 25.24 -3.04 25.99
C ASP A 186 24.25 -3.14 24.80
N ASP A 187 24.21 -4.31 24.16
CA ASP A 187 23.29 -4.62 23.05
C ASP A 187 21.81 -4.47 23.43
N SER A 188 21.48 -4.61 24.71
CA SER A 188 20.11 -4.49 25.22
C SER A 188 19.63 -3.04 25.14
N ARG A 189 20.49 -2.08 25.52
CA ARG A 189 20.21 -0.65 25.44
C ARG A 189 20.14 -0.18 24.00
N VAL A 190 21.00 -0.69 23.11
CA VAL A 190 20.93 -0.39 21.67
C VAL A 190 19.60 -0.87 21.09
N THR A 191 19.15 -2.06 21.46
CA THR A 191 17.84 -2.61 21.01
C THR A 191 16.68 -1.73 21.50
N PHE A 192 16.71 -1.29 22.76
CA PHE A 192 15.74 -0.34 23.28
C PHE A 192 15.73 0.99 22.52
N LEU A 193 16.90 1.54 22.19
CA LEU A 193 17.01 2.77 21.41
C LEU A 193 16.47 2.60 19.98
N ASP A 194 16.69 1.45 19.35
CA ASP A 194 16.12 1.12 18.04
C ASP A 194 14.58 1.07 18.09
N GLU A 195 14.02 0.45 19.12
CA GLU A 195 12.57 0.42 19.36
C GLU A 195 12.00 1.83 19.58
N MET A 196 12.67 2.63 20.42
CA MET A 196 12.26 4.01 20.71
C MET A 196 12.37 4.92 19.48
N LYS A 197 13.42 4.76 18.66
CA LYS A 197 13.53 5.44 17.37
C LYS A 197 12.35 5.10 16.49
N THR A 198 12.02 3.81 16.36
CA THR A 198 10.88 3.34 15.56
C THR A 198 9.57 3.96 16.03
N ARG A 199 9.32 3.99 17.35
CA ARG A 199 8.13 4.62 17.93
C ARG A 199 8.06 6.13 17.68
N LYS A 200 9.20 6.84 17.77
CA LYS A 200 9.27 8.27 17.46
C LYS A 200 8.97 8.55 15.99
N VAL A 201 9.53 7.76 15.07
CA VAL A 201 9.24 7.86 13.63
C VAL A 201 7.76 7.60 13.37
N GLN A 202 7.17 6.56 13.96
CA GLN A 202 5.74 6.27 13.82
C GLN A 202 4.87 7.40 14.37
N SER A 203 5.28 8.02 15.48
CA SER A 203 4.58 9.18 16.04
C SER A 203 4.63 10.39 15.09
N ALA A 204 5.78 10.68 14.49
CA ALA A 204 5.95 11.75 13.50
C ALA A 204 5.12 11.46 12.23
N GLN A 205 5.15 10.23 11.72
CA GLN A 205 4.32 9.80 10.60
C GLN A 205 2.82 9.95 10.91
N ALA A 206 2.40 9.59 12.12
CA ALA A 206 1.03 9.76 12.56
C ALA A 206 0.64 11.24 12.65
N LEU A 207 1.54 12.13 13.10
CA LEU A 207 1.25 13.56 13.21
C LEU A 207 1.08 14.23 11.85
N TRP A 208 2.01 13.99 10.91
CA TRP A 208 2.07 14.67 9.61
C TRP A 208 1.41 13.91 8.46
N GLY A 209 1.13 12.62 8.63
CA GLY A 209 0.51 11.77 7.62
C GLY A 209 -0.97 11.52 7.91
N ASP A 210 -1.25 10.81 9.00
CA ASP A 210 -2.58 10.26 9.31
C ASP A 210 -3.49 11.21 10.12
N ARG A 211 -2.94 11.85 11.15
CA ARG A 211 -3.72 12.56 12.17
C ARG A 211 -3.64 14.08 12.11
N PHE A 212 -3.05 14.65 11.06
CA PHE A 212 -2.82 16.10 10.96
C PHE A 212 -4.11 16.94 11.07
N PHE A 213 -5.26 16.38 10.71
CA PHE A 213 -6.57 17.05 10.74
C PHE A 213 -7.41 16.68 11.99
N HIS A 214 -6.98 15.73 12.80
CA HIS A 214 -7.79 15.28 13.95
C HIS A 214 -7.85 16.38 15.02
N GLY A 215 -9.06 16.65 15.52
CA GLY A 215 -9.30 17.69 16.53
C GLY A 215 -9.20 19.13 16.00
N ARG A 216 -8.93 19.31 14.71
CA ARG A 216 -8.93 20.62 14.06
C ARG A 216 -10.34 21.08 13.74
N THR A 217 -10.53 22.39 13.72
CA THR A 217 -11.82 23.02 13.40
C THR A 217 -11.87 23.53 11.95
N ASP A 218 -10.73 23.75 11.31
CA ASP A 218 -10.56 24.30 9.96
C ASP A 218 -10.46 23.25 8.85
N ILE A 219 -10.39 21.96 9.19
CA ILE A 219 -10.32 20.86 8.22
C ILE A 219 -11.38 19.82 8.56
N ALA A 220 -12.34 19.61 7.66
CA ALA A 220 -13.36 18.60 7.85
C ALA A 220 -12.79 17.17 7.84
N PRO A 221 -13.35 16.23 8.61
CA PRO A 221 -12.94 14.82 8.58
C PRO A 221 -12.88 14.22 7.16
N ILE A 222 -13.88 14.46 6.31
CA ILE A 222 -13.87 13.99 4.90
C ILE A 222 -12.69 14.60 4.13
N ARG A 223 -12.50 15.92 4.25
CA ARG A 223 -11.43 16.65 3.54
C ARG A 223 -10.05 16.15 3.98
N GLY A 224 -9.83 16.00 5.29
CA GLY A 224 -8.58 15.51 5.86
C GLY A 224 -8.27 14.08 5.41
N ALA A 225 -9.27 13.18 5.44
CA ALA A 225 -9.11 11.80 5.01
C ALA A 225 -8.78 11.67 3.51
N LEU A 226 -9.36 12.51 2.65
CA LEU A 226 -8.98 12.58 1.24
C LEU A 226 -7.58 13.19 1.05
N SER A 227 -7.29 14.31 1.72
CA SER A 227 -6.02 15.04 1.61
C SER A 227 -4.81 14.23 2.11
N MET A 228 -5.01 13.28 3.03
CA MET A 228 -4.01 12.28 3.40
C MET A 228 -3.42 11.56 2.19
N TRP A 229 -4.26 11.29 1.17
CA TRP A 229 -3.91 10.61 -0.07
C TRP A 229 -3.71 11.58 -1.24
N ASN A 230 -3.52 12.87 -0.95
CA ASN A 230 -3.46 13.94 -1.95
C ASN A 230 -4.69 13.99 -2.86
N LEU A 231 -5.86 13.68 -2.29
CA LEU A 231 -7.15 13.77 -2.94
C LEU A 231 -7.94 14.99 -2.44
N THR A 232 -8.77 15.53 -3.31
CA THR A 232 -9.70 16.62 -3.02
C THR A 232 -11.13 16.11 -2.96
N ILE A 233 -12.05 16.97 -2.53
CA ILE A 233 -13.48 16.61 -2.56
C ILE A 233 -13.96 16.27 -3.97
N ASP A 234 -13.32 16.78 -5.03
CA ASP A 234 -13.65 16.52 -6.43
C ASP A 234 -13.24 15.10 -6.91
N ASP A 235 -12.33 14.44 -6.19
CA ASP A 235 -11.87 13.08 -6.51
C ASP A 235 -12.82 11.98 -6.00
N LEU A 236 -13.84 12.35 -5.23
CA LEU A 236 -14.93 11.45 -4.87
C LEU A 236 -15.73 11.09 -6.13
N GLY A 237 -15.67 9.84 -6.56
CA GLY A 237 -16.18 9.41 -7.87
C GLY A 237 -17.47 8.59 -7.83
N ALA A 238 -17.88 8.07 -6.67
CA ALA A 238 -19.15 7.38 -6.50
C ALA A 238 -19.68 7.49 -5.06
N ALA A 239 -21.00 7.50 -4.91
CA ALA A 239 -21.66 7.34 -3.62
C ALA A 239 -22.59 6.12 -3.63
N SER A 240 -22.36 5.16 -2.74
CA SER A 240 -23.34 4.11 -2.46
C SER A 240 -24.31 4.60 -1.39
N PHE A 241 -25.53 4.83 -1.82
CA PHE A 241 -26.61 5.26 -0.94
C PHE A 241 -27.21 4.05 -0.23
N HIS A 242 -27.65 4.27 1.00
CA HIS A 242 -28.52 3.37 1.72
C HIS A 242 -29.77 3.11 0.89
N GLY A 243 -30.36 4.15 0.28
CA GLY A 243 -31.29 4.05 -0.84
C GLY A 243 -32.34 2.96 -0.67
N THR A 244 -33.20 3.10 0.33
CA THR A 244 -34.16 2.05 0.70
C THR A 244 -35.41 2.02 -0.15
N GLY A 245 -35.68 3.05 -0.97
CA GLY A 245 -36.97 3.16 -1.66
C GLY A 245 -38.08 3.75 -0.81
N THR A 246 -37.75 4.24 0.39
CA THR A 246 -38.70 5.00 1.22
C THR A 246 -38.64 6.49 0.88
N THR A 247 -39.77 7.18 1.02
CA THR A 247 -39.86 8.62 0.74
C THR A 247 -38.93 9.45 1.61
N ALA A 248 -38.87 9.12 2.90
CA ALA A 248 -38.08 9.85 3.90
C ALA A 248 -36.57 9.64 3.72
N ASN A 249 -36.10 8.38 3.59
CA ASN A 249 -34.67 8.08 3.47
C ASN A 249 -34.06 8.72 2.22
N ASP A 250 -34.61 8.40 1.04
CA ASP A 250 -33.94 8.75 -0.22
C ASP A 250 -33.84 10.27 -0.42
N LYS A 251 -34.82 11.02 0.12
CA LYS A 251 -34.77 12.50 0.17
C LYS A 251 -33.72 12.98 1.16
N ASN A 252 -33.74 12.46 2.39
CA ASN A 252 -32.82 12.87 3.46
C ASN A 252 -31.37 12.60 3.07
N GLU A 253 -31.07 11.39 2.60
CA GLU A 253 -29.73 10.97 2.21
C GLU A 253 -29.17 11.78 1.03
N SER A 254 -30.03 12.09 0.05
CA SER A 254 -29.66 13.00 -1.05
C SER A 254 -29.36 14.40 -0.53
N GLU A 255 -30.18 14.94 0.38
CA GLU A 255 -29.99 16.27 0.97
C GLU A 255 -28.71 16.35 1.80
N VAL A 256 -28.44 15.34 2.64
CA VAL A 256 -27.23 15.25 3.46
C VAL A 256 -25.99 15.24 2.58
N THR A 257 -25.96 14.36 1.58
CA THR A 257 -24.80 14.24 0.69
C THR A 257 -24.59 15.52 -0.11
N HIS A 258 -25.66 16.11 -0.64
CA HIS A 258 -25.59 17.38 -1.36
C HIS A 258 -25.04 18.51 -0.48
N LYS A 259 -25.54 18.67 0.76
CA LYS A 259 -25.03 19.67 1.70
C LYS A 259 -23.56 19.48 2.04
N GLN A 260 -23.10 18.24 2.24
CA GLN A 260 -21.67 17.98 2.46
C GLN A 260 -20.84 18.43 1.26
N LEU A 261 -21.25 18.09 0.03
CA LEU A 261 -20.54 18.46 -1.20
C LEU A 261 -20.50 19.98 -1.39
N VAL A 262 -21.62 20.67 -1.19
CA VAL A 262 -21.72 22.14 -1.24
C VAL A 262 -20.78 22.76 -0.21
N HIS A 263 -20.87 22.33 1.05
CA HIS A 263 -20.10 22.90 2.15
C HIS A 263 -18.59 22.71 1.97
N LEU A 264 -18.18 21.57 1.40
CA LEU A 264 -16.78 21.28 1.12
C LEU A 264 -16.27 21.91 -0.19
N GLY A 265 -17.12 22.63 -0.92
CA GLY A 265 -16.73 23.33 -2.16
C GLY A 265 -16.46 22.40 -3.33
N ARG A 266 -17.24 21.33 -3.51
CA ARG A 266 -17.23 20.50 -4.73
C ARG A 266 -17.43 21.39 -5.96
N SER A 267 -16.67 21.14 -7.02
CA SER A 267 -16.72 21.96 -8.24
C SER A 267 -18.07 21.81 -8.97
N ALA A 268 -18.67 22.93 -9.36
CA ALA A 268 -19.91 22.93 -10.14
C ALA A 268 -19.73 22.16 -11.46
N GLY A 269 -20.73 21.34 -11.82
CA GLY A 269 -20.66 20.48 -13.00
C GLY A 269 -19.91 19.15 -12.80
N ASN A 270 -19.45 18.86 -11.58
CA ASN A 270 -18.85 17.57 -11.21
C ASN A 270 -19.80 16.73 -10.32
N PRO A 271 -20.95 16.25 -10.84
CA PRO A 271 -21.94 15.53 -10.06
C PRO A 271 -21.45 14.13 -9.67
N LEU A 272 -21.82 13.70 -8.47
CA LEU A 272 -21.47 12.41 -7.89
C LEU A 272 -22.51 11.35 -8.31
N PRO A 273 -22.11 10.28 -9.02
CA PRO A 273 -23.00 9.18 -9.34
C PRO A 273 -23.48 8.44 -8.08
N VAL A 274 -24.81 8.28 -7.98
CA VAL A 274 -25.50 7.62 -6.88
C VAL A 274 -25.80 6.17 -7.25
N ILE A 275 -25.32 5.25 -6.43
CA ILE A 275 -25.56 3.81 -6.54
C ILE A 275 -26.57 3.42 -5.46
N CYS A 276 -27.70 2.84 -5.87
CA CYS A 276 -28.71 2.32 -4.95
C CYS A 276 -28.83 0.79 -5.10
N GLN A 277 -27.87 0.04 -4.58
CA GLN A 277 -27.77 -1.43 -4.78
C GLN A 277 -29.05 -2.20 -4.39
N LYS A 278 -29.82 -1.69 -3.43
CA LYS A 278 -31.06 -2.31 -2.93
C LYS A 278 -32.14 -2.48 -4.00
N ASN A 279 -32.08 -1.73 -5.10
CA ASN A 279 -32.96 -1.99 -6.25
C ASN A 279 -32.90 -3.43 -6.75
N LEU A 280 -31.73 -4.08 -6.59
CA LEU A 280 -31.52 -5.49 -6.95
C LEU A 280 -31.65 -6.42 -5.75
N THR A 281 -31.09 -6.03 -4.61
CA THR A 281 -30.87 -6.96 -3.48
C THR A 281 -31.97 -6.94 -2.42
N GLY A 282 -32.89 -5.98 -2.50
CA GLY A 282 -33.71 -5.60 -1.36
C GLY A 282 -32.86 -5.09 -0.19
N HIS A 283 -33.48 -4.97 0.98
CA HIS A 283 -32.90 -4.47 2.20
C HIS A 283 -32.71 -5.59 3.25
N PRO A 284 -31.47 -6.06 3.48
CA PRO A 284 -31.18 -7.14 4.42
C PRO A 284 -30.87 -6.62 5.83
N LYS A 285 -31.56 -5.56 6.26
CA LYS A 285 -31.37 -4.90 7.56
C LYS A 285 -29.90 -4.71 7.93
N GLY A 286 -29.36 -5.39 8.94
CA GLY A 286 -28.00 -5.29 9.46
C GLY A 286 -26.90 -5.59 8.44
N ALA A 287 -27.16 -6.43 7.43
CA ALA A 287 -26.17 -6.73 6.37
C ALA A 287 -26.07 -5.64 5.29
N ALA A 288 -26.97 -4.64 5.30
CA ALA A 288 -27.14 -3.72 4.18
C ALA A 288 -25.87 -2.96 3.81
N ALA A 289 -25.21 -2.36 4.81
CA ALA A 289 -23.98 -1.61 4.57
C ALA A 289 -22.81 -2.53 4.18
N ALA A 290 -22.81 -3.80 4.60
CA ALA A 290 -21.76 -4.73 4.19
C ALA A 290 -21.87 -5.11 2.71
N TRP A 291 -23.08 -5.27 2.17
CA TRP A 291 -23.28 -5.50 0.74
C TRP A 291 -22.90 -4.28 -0.10
N MET A 292 -23.25 -3.10 0.39
CA MET A 292 -22.90 -1.83 -0.23
C MET A 292 -21.39 -1.61 -0.25
N LEU A 293 -20.70 -1.92 0.86
CA LEU A 293 -19.25 -1.89 0.95
C LEU A 293 -18.60 -2.86 -0.03
N ASN A 294 -19.10 -4.10 -0.12
CA ASN A 294 -18.62 -5.07 -1.12
C ASN A 294 -18.81 -4.56 -2.55
N GLY A 295 -19.96 -3.98 -2.86
CA GLY A 295 -20.25 -3.35 -4.15
C GLY A 295 -19.30 -2.19 -4.45
N LEU A 296 -19.06 -1.30 -3.48
CA LEU A 296 -18.12 -0.18 -3.68
C LEU A 296 -16.68 -0.64 -3.88
N LEU A 297 -16.22 -1.68 -3.17
CA LEU A 297 -14.91 -2.27 -3.43
C LEU A 297 -14.82 -2.79 -4.87
N GLN A 298 -15.87 -3.42 -5.39
CA GLN A 298 -15.93 -3.83 -6.80
C GLN A 298 -15.91 -2.62 -7.74
N VAL A 299 -16.67 -1.56 -7.45
CA VAL A 299 -16.67 -0.31 -8.23
C VAL A 299 -15.29 0.33 -8.27
N LEU A 300 -14.59 0.41 -7.14
CA LEU A 300 -13.23 0.96 -7.08
C LEU A 300 -12.29 0.19 -8.02
N ASN A 301 -12.27 -1.14 -7.92
CA ASN A 301 -11.33 -1.98 -8.67
C ASN A 301 -11.68 -2.14 -10.16
N THR A 302 -12.94 -1.93 -10.56
CA THR A 302 -13.39 -2.12 -11.95
C THR A 302 -13.65 -0.82 -12.69
N GLY A 303 -13.87 0.29 -11.98
CA GLY A 303 -14.34 1.55 -12.54
C GLY A 303 -15.77 1.48 -13.11
N LEU A 304 -16.49 0.36 -12.98
CA LEU A 304 -17.84 0.19 -13.48
C LEU A 304 -18.84 0.73 -12.45
N ILE A 305 -19.60 1.76 -12.80
CA ILE A 305 -20.68 2.28 -11.95
C ILE A 305 -21.98 1.55 -12.33
N PRO A 306 -22.58 0.76 -11.43
CA PRO A 306 -23.83 0.08 -11.71
C PRO A 306 -25.01 1.06 -11.69
N GLY A 307 -25.87 0.96 -12.70
CA GLY A 307 -27.11 1.75 -12.76
C GLY A 307 -28.19 1.17 -11.85
N ASN A 308 -29.03 2.04 -11.30
CA ASN A 308 -30.27 1.66 -10.63
C ASN A 308 -31.32 1.27 -11.70
N ARG A 309 -31.37 -0.02 -12.06
CA ARG A 309 -32.15 -0.48 -13.23
C ARG A 309 -33.65 -0.23 -13.11
N HIS A 310 -34.16 -0.23 -11.88
CA HIS A 310 -35.56 0.02 -11.56
C HIS A 310 -35.86 1.51 -11.28
N LEU A 311 -34.89 2.41 -11.50
CA LEU A 311 -35.12 3.85 -11.54
C LEU A 311 -35.77 4.23 -12.87
N ASP A 312 -37.09 4.09 -12.91
CA ASP A 312 -37.95 4.45 -14.04
C ASP A 312 -37.99 5.96 -14.29
N ASN A 313 -38.24 6.76 -13.25
CA ASN A 313 -38.27 8.21 -13.30
C ASN A 313 -37.81 8.84 -11.98
N THR A 314 -36.67 9.53 -12.02
CA THR A 314 -36.11 10.23 -10.85
C THR A 314 -37.12 11.21 -10.26
N CYS A 315 -37.34 11.11 -8.95
CA CYS A 315 -38.27 11.96 -8.23
C CYS A 315 -37.94 13.45 -8.43
N GLN A 316 -38.94 14.25 -8.80
CA GLN A 316 -38.77 15.69 -9.06
C GLN A 316 -38.13 16.44 -7.88
N THR A 317 -38.44 16.04 -6.64
CA THR A 317 -37.88 16.66 -5.42
C THR A 317 -36.37 16.47 -5.26
N LEU A 318 -35.78 15.49 -5.96
CA LEU A 318 -34.35 15.21 -5.92
C LEU A 318 -33.57 16.03 -6.97
N ARG A 319 -34.24 16.59 -7.99
CA ARG A 319 -33.59 17.35 -9.08
C ARG A 319 -32.89 18.63 -8.61
N LYS A 320 -33.23 19.14 -7.43
CA LYS A 320 -32.57 20.29 -6.81
C LYS A 320 -31.16 19.99 -6.30
N PHE A 321 -30.79 18.72 -6.19
CA PHE A 321 -29.47 18.28 -5.73
C PHE A 321 -28.53 18.12 -6.93
N ASP A 322 -28.10 19.24 -7.49
CA ASP A 322 -27.28 19.34 -8.71
C ASP A 322 -25.90 18.65 -8.64
N TYR A 323 -25.33 18.48 -7.44
CA TYR A 323 -24.13 17.67 -7.23
C TYR A 323 -24.38 16.15 -7.23
N LEU A 324 -25.59 15.67 -7.48
CA LEU A 324 -25.92 14.25 -7.51
C LEU A 324 -26.44 13.83 -8.89
N MET A 325 -25.93 12.71 -9.39
CA MET A 325 -26.39 12.07 -10.61
C MET A 325 -27.01 10.71 -10.26
N TYR A 326 -28.22 10.44 -10.76
CA TYR A 326 -28.94 9.18 -10.50
C TYR A 326 -28.99 8.32 -11.77
N PRO A 327 -27.96 7.50 -12.06
CA PRO A 327 -27.91 6.67 -13.26
C PRO A 327 -28.88 5.49 -13.15
N ASN A 328 -29.66 5.24 -14.22
CA ASN A 328 -30.48 4.03 -14.35
C ASN A 328 -29.83 2.93 -15.21
N ARG A 329 -28.69 3.23 -15.84
CA ARG A 329 -27.89 2.29 -16.64
C ARG A 329 -26.46 2.31 -16.15
N SER A 330 -25.83 1.13 -16.17
CA SER A 330 -24.42 1.02 -15.83
C SER A 330 -23.57 1.70 -16.89
N PHE A 331 -22.47 2.32 -16.47
CA PHE A 331 -21.50 2.92 -17.37
C PHE A 331 -20.08 2.72 -16.84
N GLN A 332 -19.14 2.55 -17.76
CA GLN A 332 -17.74 2.35 -17.44
C GLN A 332 -17.05 3.71 -17.30
N THR A 333 -16.30 3.90 -16.21
CA THR A 333 -15.44 5.07 -16.02
C THR A 333 -14.00 4.72 -16.36
N VAL A 334 -13.14 5.75 -16.44
CA VAL A 334 -11.68 5.60 -16.57
C VAL A 334 -11.00 5.13 -15.27
N GLY A 335 -11.75 5.05 -14.16
CA GLY A 335 -11.26 4.69 -12.84
C GLY A 335 -11.89 5.56 -11.75
N ILE A 336 -12.03 5.00 -10.54
CA ILE A 336 -12.59 5.70 -9.37
C ILE A 336 -11.52 5.79 -8.29
N LYS A 337 -11.16 7.02 -7.91
CA LYS A 337 -10.10 7.27 -6.91
C LYS A 337 -10.59 7.08 -5.48
N ALA A 338 -11.78 7.58 -5.18
CA ALA A 338 -12.43 7.44 -3.88
C ALA A 338 -13.95 7.25 -4.04
N ALA A 339 -14.56 6.56 -3.09
CA ALA A 339 -16.00 6.33 -3.04
C ALA A 339 -16.49 6.44 -1.60
N ILE A 340 -17.73 6.89 -1.41
CA ILE A 340 -18.34 7.06 -0.09
C ILE A 340 -19.60 6.22 0.03
N MET A 341 -19.87 5.72 1.24
CA MET A 341 -21.07 4.98 1.58
C MET A 341 -21.74 5.65 2.77
N LYS A 342 -23.07 5.74 2.74
CA LYS A 342 -23.87 6.14 3.90
C LYS A 342 -24.89 5.06 4.23
N SER A 343 -25.17 4.88 5.52
CA SER A 343 -26.19 3.95 6.01
C SER A 343 -26.99 4.61 7.13
N PHE A 344 -28.31 4.42 7.12
CA PHE A 344 -29.22 5.02 8.11
C PHE A 344 -30.10 3.92 8.71
N GLY A 345 -29.92 3.66 10.00
CA GLY A 345 -30.71 2.71 10.78
C GLY A 345 -31.72 3.41 11.70
N PHE A 346 -32.74 2.66 12.09
CA PHE A 346 -33.68 3.09 13.13
C PHE A 346 -32.94 3.38 14.43
N GLY A 347 -33.48 4.32 15.22
CA GLY A 347 -32.82 4.76 16.45
C GLY A 347 -31.71 5.77 16.21
N GLN A 348 -31.78 6.51 15.09
CA GLN A 348 -30.78 7.52 14.72
C GLN A 348 -29.39 6.93 14.52
N ALA A 349 -29.29 5.73 13.95
CA ALA A 349 -28.00 5.10 13.66
C ALA A 349 -27.50 5.54 12.28
N GLY A 350 -26.81 6.68 12.21
CA GLY A 350 -26.12 7.12 11.00
C GLY A 350 -24.71 6.56 10.92
N GLY A 351 -24.31 6.01 9.77
CA GLY A 351 -22.95 5.55 9.51
C GLY A 351 -22.43 6.01 8.16
N GLU A 352 -21.17 6.41 8.08
CA GLU A 352 -20.50 6.82 6.85
C GLU A 352 -19.12 6.17 6.76
N VAL A 353 -18.79 5.65 5.57
CA VAL A 353 -17.49 5.05 5.26
C VAL A 353 -16.95 5.64 3.98
N LEU A 354 -15.75 6.21 4.04
CA LEU A 354 -14.98 6.68 2.90
C LEU A 354 -13.92 5.65 2.53
N LEU A 355 -13.90 5.27 1.25
CA LEU A 355 -12.92 4.36 0.68
C LEU A 355 -12.04 5.09 -0.33
N VAL A 356 -10.75 4.74 -0.33
CA VAL A 356 -9.78 5.17 -1.34
C VAL A 356 -9.28 3.94 -2.10
N HIS A 357 -9.01 4.12 -3.39
CA HIS A 357 -8.50 3.06 -4.27
C HIS A 357 -7.18 2.48 -3.73
N PRO A 358 -6.97 1.16 -3.75
CA PRO A 358 -5.79 0.52 -3.15
C PRO A 358 -4.46 0.98 -3.76
N ASP A 359 -4.45 1.41 -5.02
CA ASP A 359 -3.24 1.88 -5.71
C ASP A 359 -2.59 3.08 -5.03
N TYR A 360 -3.35 3.91 -4.30
CA TYR A 360 -2.77 5.00 -3.52
C TYR A 360 -1.81 4.47 -2.45
N LEU A 361 -2.16 3.37 -1.77
CA LEU A 361 -1.24 2.70 -0.84
C LEU A 361 -0.06 2.06 -1.58
N LEU A 362 -0.33 1.34 -2.67
CA LEU A 362 0.71 0.64 -3.43
C LEU A 362 1.75 1.59 -4.04
N SER A 363 1.32 2.80 -4.43
CA SER A 363 2.19 3.85 -4.95
C SER A 363 3.17 4.41 -3.92
N THR A 364 2.92 4.20 -2.62
CA THR A 364 3.87 4.61 -1.55
C THR A 364 5.07 3.66 -1.41
N LEU A 365 5.04 2.51 -2.08
CA LEU A 365 6.09 1.50 -1.99
C LEU A 365 7.23 1.80 -2.95
N SER A 366 8.45 1.44 -2.55
CA SER A 366 9.55 1.35 -3.51
C SER A 366 9.28 0.22 -4.51
N ALA A 367 9.85 0.31 -5.73
CA ALA A 367 9.70 -0.72 -6.75
C ALA A 367 10.01 -2.13 -6.22
N ALA A 368 11.11 -2.30 -5.48
CA ALA A 368 11.47 -3.58 -4.87
C ALA A 368 10.49 -4.07 -3.78
N ALA A 369 9.83 -3.16 -3.06
CA ALA A 369 8.78 -3.54 -2.10
C ALA A 369 7.49 -3.95 -2.81
N PHE A 370 7.10 -3.21 -3.84
CA PHE A 370 5.95 -3.53 -4.69
C PHE A 370 6.11 -4.89 -5.37
N GLU A 371 7.26 -5.16 -6.00
CA GLU A 371 7.52 -6.46 -6.65
C GLU A 371 7.46 -7.63 -5.66
N ARG A 372 8.02 -7.47 -4.46
CA ARG A 372 7.93 -8.49 -3.40
C ARG A 372 6.50 -8.74 -2.96
N TYR A 373 5.68 -7.69 -2.86
CA TYR A 373 4.26 -7.79 -2.55
C TYR A 373 3.51 -8.52 -3.67
N SER A 374 3.68 -8.08 -4.92
CA SER A 374 3.03 -8.63 -6.11
C SER A 374 3.34 -10.11 -6.27
N ALA A 375 4.60 -10.52 -6.20
CA ALA A 375 5.01 -11.92 -6.29
C ALA A 375 4.40 -12.81 -5.18
N ARG A 376 4.21 -12.28 -3.96
CA ARG A 376 3.54 -13.01 -2.87
C ARG A 376 2.04 -13.09 -3.09
N ARG A 377 1.41 -12.00 -3.52
CA ARG A 377 -0.02 -11.91 -3.82
C ARG A 377 -0.41 -12.87 -4.93
N GLU A 378 0.35 -12.93 -6.02
CA GLU A 378 0.09 -13.84 -7.14
C GLU A 378 0.11 -15.31 -6.70
N LYS A 379 1.15 -15.72 -5.94
CA LYS A 379 1.23 -17.07 -5.38
C LYS A 379 0.04 -17.39 -4.48
N ARG A 380 -0.45 -16.41 -3.73
CA ARG A 380 -1.65 -16.56 -2.89
C ARG A 380 -2.92 -16.70 -3.72
N LEU A 381 -3.11 -15.88 -4.76
CA LEU A 381 -4.27 -15.94 -5.64
C LEU A 381 -4.34 -17.28 -6.38
N ALA A 382 -3.21 -17.80 -6.87
CA ALA A 382 -3.15 -19.12 -7.48
C ALA A 382 -3.60 -20.24 -6.51
N ARG A 383 -3.15 -20.19 -5.26
CA ARG A 383 -3.58 -21.13 -4.21
C ARG A 383 -5.07 -20.98 -3.86
N MET A 384 -5.56 -19.76 -3.75
CA MET A 384 -6.97 -19.46 -3.51
C MET A 384 -7.85 -20.02 -4.64
N ASN A 385 -7.48 -19.78 -5.90
CA ASN A 385 -8.21 -20.30 -7.06
C ASN A 385 -8.23 -21.83 -7.06
N THR A 386 -7.08 -22.46 -6.77
CA THR A 386 -6.99 -23.92 -6.64
C THR A 386 -7.91 -24.45 -5.53
N TYR A 387 -7.94 -23.78 -4.37
CA TYR A 387 -8.80 -24.15 -3.25
C TYR A 387 -10.29 -23.99 -3.61
N ALA A 388 -10.67 -22.88 -4.23
CA ALA A 388 -12.05 -22.62 -4.67
C ALA A 388 -12.51 -23.65 -5.71
N GLN A 389 -11.69 -23.96 -6.71
CA GLN A 389 -12.00 -24.98 -7.70
C GLN A 389 -12.18 -26.36 -7.05
N LYS A 390 -11.30 -26.76 -6.14
CA LYS A 390 -11.46 -28.01 -5.40
C LYS A 390 -12.76 -28.06 -4.61
N ALA A 391 -13.14 -26.95 -3.96
CA ALA A 391 -14.41 -26.84 -3.26
C ALA A 391 -15.62 -26.99 -4.20
N ILE A 392 -15.60 -26.30 -5.35
CA ILE A 392 -16.67 -26.37 -6.38
C ILE A 392 -16.79 -27.78 -6.94
N THR A 393 -15.66 -28.46 -7.19
CA THR A 393 -15.65 -29.86 -7.70
C THR A 393 -15.98 -30.91 -6.64
N GLY A 394 -16.28 -30.52 -5.40
CA GLY A 394 -16.61 -31.44 -4.31
C GLY A 394 -15.41 -32.23 -3.74
N LYS A 395 -14.16 -31.85 -4.08
CA LYS A 395 -12.95 -32.52 -3.53
C LYS A 395 -12.76 -32.25 -2.04
N HIS A 396 -13.30 -31.14 -1.54
CA HIS A 396 -13.43 -30.82 -0.12
C HIS A 396 -14.57 -29.81 0.06
N THR A 397 -15.07 -29.63 1.28
CA THR A 397 -16.04 -28.57 1.57
C THR A 397 -15.38 -27.18 1.55
N LEU A 398 -16.13 -26.12 1.23
CA LEU A 398 -15.59 -24.75 1.29
C LEU A 398 -15.19 -24.36 2.72
N ILE A 399 -16.05 -24.69 3.68
CA ILE A 399 -15.83 -24.48 5.11
C ILE A 399 -15.17 -25.73 5.68
N GLN A 400 -13.96 -25.57 6.19
CA GLN A 400 -13.20 -26.60 6.90
C GLN A 400 -13.24 -26.27 8.39
N VAL A 401 -14.15 -26.93 9.12
CA VAL A 401 -14.27 -26.77 10.58
C VAL A 401 -13.00 -27.31 11.24
N LYS A 402 -12.48 -26.59 12.23
CA LYS A 402 -11.32 -27.02 13.01
C LYS A 402 -11.76 -27.76 14.27
N ASP A 403 -11.15 -28.90 14.52
CA ASP A 403 -11.45 -29.73 15.69
C ASP A 403 -10.69 -29.28 16.96
N SER A 404 -9.61 -28.51 16.81
CA SER A 404 -8.77 -28.08 17.93
C SER A 404 -8.14 -26.72 17.71
N ALA A 405 -7.79 -26.07 18.82
CA ALA A 405 -6.97 -24.86 18.85
C ALA A 405 -5.55 -25.13 18.31
N PRO A 406 -4.82 -24.10 17.86
CA PRO A 406 -3.43 -24.27 17.40
C PRO A 406 -2.43 -24.55 18.52
N TYR A 407 -2.86 -24.58 19.79
CA TYR A 407 -2.05 -24.86 20.98
C TYR A 407 -2.71 -25.98 21.80
N SER A 408 -1.91 -26.73 22.56
CA SER A 408 -2.44 -27.68 23.54
C SER A 408 -2.93 -26.96 24.81
N ALA A 409 -3.75 -27.64 25.63
CA ALA A 409 -4.19 -27.10 26.92
C ALA A 409 -3.01 -26.73 27.84
N ALA A 410 -1.91 -27.49 27.79
CA ALA A 410 -0.70 -27.19 28.56
C ALA A 410 0.05 -25.94 28.06
N GLN A 411 -0.09 -25.59 26.78
CA GLN A 411 0.55 -24.41 26.18
C GLN A 411 -0.31 -23.15 26.23
N GLU A 412 -1.62 -23.29 26.45
CA GLU A 412 -2.61 -22.21 26.29
C GLU A 412 -2.22 -20.92 27.03
N SER A 413 -1.99 -21.01 28.34
CA SER A 413 -1.61 -19.85 29.16
C SER A 413 -0.31 -19.20 28.69
N HIS A 414 0.69 -20.00 28.32
CA HIS A 414 1.97 -19.48 27.81
C HIS A 414 1.80 -18.76 26.48
N VAL A 415 0.96 -19.27 25.58
CA VAL A 415 0.69 -18.63 24.28
C VAL A 415 -0.08 -17.33 24.46
N TYR A 416 -1.02 -17.25 25.41
CA TYR A 416 -1.76 -16.02 25.68
C TYR A 416 -0.91 -14.93 26.30
N LEU A 417 0.04 -15.29 27.17
CA LEU A 417 0.87 -14.34 27.91
C LEU A 417 2.11 -13.88 27.11
N ASP A 418 2.51 -14.59 26.05
CA ASP A 418 3.64 -14.21 25.20
C ASP A 418 3.18 -13.49 23.90
N PRO A 419 3.32 -12.16 23.80
CA PRO A 419 2.93 -11.40 22.60
C PRO A 419 3.82 -11.70 21.37
N THR A 420 4.96 -12.38 21.56
CA THR A 420 5.89 -12.76 20.51
C THR A 420 5.64 -14.18 19.97
N ALA A 421 4.83 -14.99 20.66
CA ALA A 421 4.50 -16.36 20.26
C ALA A 421 3.82 -16.39 18.89
N ARG A 422 4.29 -17.26 17.98
CA ARG A 422 3.69 -17.48 16.66
C ARG A 422 3.60 -18.97 16.36
N ALA A 423 2.54 -19.37 15.69
CA ALA A 423 2.40 -20.74 15.19
C ALA A 423 3.36 -20.98 14.01
N GLU A 424 3.86 -22.20 13.91
CA GLU A 424 4.68 -22.69 12.81
C GLU A 424 3.92 -23.79 12.07
N TYR A 425 4.20 -23.96 10.77
CA TYR A 425 3.54 -24.98 9.97
C TYR A 425 4.16 -26.34 10.28
N ASP A 426 3.38 -27.25 10.83
CA ASP A 426 3.79 -28.63 11.09
C ASP A 426 3.52 -29.48 9.84
N LEU A 427 4.59 -30.01 9.25
CA LEU A 427 4.52 -30.86 8.06
C LEU A 427 3.83 -32.20 8.33
N THR A 428 3.89 -32.70 9.56
CA THR A 428 3.34 -34.01 9.95
C THR A 428 1.82 -33.92 10.05
N SER A 429 1.31 -33.00 10.88
CA SER A 429 -0.14 -32.79 11.01
C SER A 429 -0.73 -31.91 9.90
N LYS A 430 0.11 -31.39 8.99
CA LYS A 430 -0.26 -30.49 7.88
C LYS A 430 -1.07 -29.27 8.32
N THR A 431 -0.87 -28.80 9.56
CA THR A 431 -1.57 -27.66 10.15
C THR A 431 -0.61 -26.74 10.91
N TRP A 432 -1.09 -25.55 11.29
CA TRP A 432 -0.30 -24.56 12.04
C TRP A 432 -0.45 -24.80 13.54
N ARG A 433 0.67 -24.95 14.27
CA ARG A 433 0.69 -25.21 15.72
C ARG A 433 1.74 -24.39 16.46
N PHE A 434 1.52 -24.15 17.75
CA PHE A 434 2.51 -23.57 18.65
C PHE A 434 3.45 -24.66 19.21
N GLY A 435 4.77 -24.45 19.13
CA GLY A 435 5.78 -25.32 19.75
C GLY A 435 6.01 -26.69 19.07
N GLY A 436 6.16 -26.73 17.74
CA GLY A 436 6.38 -27.98 16.98
C GLY A 436 7.51 -28.87 17.52
N ALA A 437 7.37 -30.19 17.34
CA ALA A 437 8.23 -31.35 17.67
C ALA A 437 9.09 -31.37 18.97
N ASP A 438 9.77 -30.29 19.35
CA ASP A 438 10.74 -30.23 20.45
C ASP A 438 10.42 -29.10 21.44
N SER A 439 9.35 -29.26 22.23
CA SER A 439 8.81 -28.19 23.08
C SER A 439 9.53 -27.98 24.44
N LEU A 440 10.72 -28.55 24.65
CA LEU A 440 11.54 -28.30 25.86
C LEU A 440 12.83 -27.48 25.62
N ALA A 441 13.23 -27.21 24.37
CA ALA A 441 14.39 -26.36 24.05
C ALA A 441 14.00 -24.90 23.69
N ALA A 442 12.80 -24.48 24.09
CA ALA A 442 12.11 -23.36 23.44
C ALA A 442 12.53 -21.96 23.93
N ASP A 443 13.16 -21.81 25.11
CA ASP A 443 13.53 -20.48 25.60
C ASP A 443 14.80 -19.90 24.95
N GLU A 444 15.78 -20.74 24.64
CA GLU A 444 17.05 -20.31 24.04
C GLU A 444 16.88 -20.00 22.53
N SER A 445 16.13 -20.85 21.82
CA SER A 445 15.77 -20.61 20.41
C SER A 445 14.83 -19.41 20.22
N ARG A 446 13.98 -19.07 21.20
CA ARG A 446 13.07 -17.90 21.12
C ARG A 446 13.81 -16.57 21.17
N ARG A 447 14.78 -16.41 22.08
CA ARG A 447 15.61 -15.19 22.17
C ARG A 447 16.43 -14.95 20.90
N LEU A 448 17.04 -16.01 20.37
CA LEU A 448 17.80 -15.95 19.12
C LEU A 448 16.91 -15.62 17.91
N ARG A 449 15.68 -16.15 17.83
CA ARG A 449 14.74 -15.86 16.74
C ARG A 449 14.12 -14.46 16.84
N ALA A 450 13.84 -13.96 18.04
CA ALA A 450 13.40 -12.58 18.28
C ALA A 450 14.48 -11.58 17.84
N ALA A 451 15.75 -11.82 18.20
CA ALA A 451 16.89 -11.03 17.74
C ALA A 451 17.05 -11.08 16.20
N LYS A 452 16.91 -12.26 15.59
CA LYS A 452 16.98 -12.43 14.12
C LYS A 452 15.84 -11.70 13.39
N ARG A 453 14.67 -11.59 14.01
CA ARG A 453 13.53 -10.83 13.47
C ARG A 453 13.66 -9.33 13.67
N ALA A 454 14.16 -8.87 14.81
CA ALA A 454 14.54 -7.47 15.00
C ALA A 454 15.55 -7.05 13.91
N LYS A 455 16.52 -7.92 13.60
CA LYS A 455 17.49 -7.71 12.52
C LYS A 455 16.85 -7.67 11.13
N LYS A 456 15.81 -8.48 10.87
CA LYS A 456 15.07 -8.49 9.58
C LYS A 456 14.12 -7.31 9.42
N ALA A 457 13.45 -6.90 10.50
CA ALA A 457 12.64 -5.67 10.55
C ALA A 457 13.52 -4.42 10.41
N LYS A 458 14.72 -4.43 11.00
CA LYS A 458 15.76 -3.42 10.81
C LYS A 458 16.25 -3.37 9.36
N ALA A 459 16.42 -4.52 8.71
CA ALA A 459 16.76 -4.59 7.29
C ALA A 459 15.64 -4.08 6.37
N SER A 460 14.36 -4.34 6.69
CA SER A 460 13.24 -3.78 5.90
C SER A 460 13.05 -2.29 6.13
N ALA A 461 13.23 -1.81 7.37
CA ALA A 461 13.18 -0.38 7.72
C ALA A 461 14.37 0.41 7.15
N ALA A 462 15.56 -0.18 7.09
CA ALA A 462 16.73 0.39 6.43
C ALA A 462 16.56 0.44 4.91
N ALA A 463 15.95 -0.60 4.30
CA ALA A 463 15.66 -0.63 2.88
C ALA A 463 14.57 0.39 2.46
N SER A 464 13.58 0.66 3.33
CA SER A 464 12.60 1.74 3.10
C SER A 464 13.17 3.13 3.36
N GLY A 465 14.11 3.27 4.31
CA GLY A 465 14.80 4.54 4.59
C GLY A 465 15.82 4.93 3.52
N ALA A 466 16.46 3.96 2.86
CA ALA A 466 17.41 4.23 1.78
C ALA A 466 16.74 4.63 0.45
N ALA A 467 15.48 4.23 0.22
CA ALA A 467 14.73 4.55 -1.00
C ALA A 467 14.19 5.99 -1.05
N SER A 468 14.20 6.74 0.06
CA SER A 468 13.72 8.13 0.13
C SER A 468 14.80 9.18 -0.17
N LYS A 469 16.03 8.79 -0.52
CA LYS A 469 17.07 9.73 -0.97
C LYS A 469 17.20 9.68 -2.50
N LYS A 470 16.47 10.58 -3.18
CA LYS A 470 16.95 11.43 -4.30
C LYS A 470 15.77 12.01 -5.08
N VAL A 471 15.46 13.30 -4.84
CA VAL A 471 15.25 14.35 -5.86
C VAL A 471 15.45 15.71 -5.18
N SER A 472 16.57 16.38 -5.48
CA SER A 472 16.75 17.83 -5.72
C SER A 472 18.25 18.18 -5.66
N GLY A 473 18.74 18.90 -6.68
CA GLY A 473 20.12 19.44 -6.77
C GLY A 473 20.32 20.62 -5.82
N ASP A 474 21.51 21.14 -5.52
CA ASP A 474 22.84 21.11 -6.16
C ASP A 474 23.91 21.34 -5.02
N PRO A 475 25.21 21.64 -5.23
CA PRO A 475 26.30 20.71 -4.93
C PRO A 475 27.25 21.21 -3.84
N THR A 476 27.32 20.56 -2.68
CA THR A 476 28.52 20.54 -1.82
C THR A 476 28.42 19.40 -0.81
N SER A 477 29.12 18.29 -1.02
CA SER A 477 29.73 17.46 0.03
C SER A 477 30.31 16.18 -0.57
N ALA A 478 31.62 16.20 -0.76
CA ALA A 478 32.43 15.01 -0.93
C ALA A 478 32.61 14.36 0.45
N ASP A 479 32.00 13.20 0.73
CA ASP A 479 32.43 12.38 1.88
C ASP A 479 31.93 10.93 1.98
N SER A 480 31.08 10.45 1.06
CA SER A 480 30.63 9.03 1.10
C SER A 480 31.39 8.09 0.14
N SER A 481 32.10 8.63 -0.85
CA SER A 481 32.96 7.85 -1.76
C SER A 481 34.32 7.53 -1.14
N SER A 482 34.79 8.36 -0.20
CA SER A 482 36.10 8.21 0.45
C SER A 482 36.18 6.94 1.29
N THR A 483 35.13 6.58 2.02
CA THR A 483 35.15 5.46 2.99
C THR A 483 35.19 4.08 2.34
N LEU A 484 34.53 3.88 1.18
CA LEU A 484 34.59 2.60 0.46
C LEU A 484 35.89 2.45 -0.33
N LEU A 485 36.37 3.53 -0.97
CA LEU A 485 37.69 3.55 -1.63
C LEU A 485 38.82 3.34 -0.63
N THR A 486 38.72 3.92 0.56
CA THR A 486 39.69 3.70 1.64
C THR A 486 39.66 2.24 2.11
N ALA A 487 38.48 1.63 2.28
CA ALA A 487 38.39 0.22 2.68
C ALA A 487 38.92 -0.76 1.61
N ILE A 488 38.70 -0.46 0.33
CA ILE A 488 39.21 -1.28 -0.79
C ILE A 488 40.74 -1.09 -0.94
N ASN A 489 41.24 0.13 -0.82
CA ASN A 489 42.67 0.42 -0.85
C ASN A 489 43.38 -0.17 0.37
N GLN A 490 42.77 -0.12 1.56
CA GLN A 490 43.32 -0.74 2.76
C GLN A 490 43.41 -2.26 2.61
N ALA A 491 42.36 -2.92 2.09
CA ALA A 491 42.37 -4.36 1.82
C ALA A 491 43.41 -4.75 0.74
N ALA A 492 43.63 -3.90 -0.26
CA ALA A 492 44.70 -4.09 -1.25
C ALA A 492 46.10 -3.95 -0.65
N THR A 493 46.25 -3.08 0.34
CA THR A 493 47.51 -2.84 1.06
C THR A 493 47.79 -4.01 2.02
N ASP A 494 46.76 -4.49 2.72
CA ASP A 494 46.81 -5.63 3.66
C ASP A 494 47.08 -6.98 2.97
N LEU A 495 46.77 -7.10 1.67
CA LEU A 495 47.06 -8.28 0.84
C LEU A 495 48.47 -8.28 0.21
N GLY A 496 49.32 -7.28 0.51
CA GLY A 496 50.69 -7.21 -0.02
C GLY A 496 50.79 -6.90 -1.51
N LEU A 497 49.73 -6.38 -2.12
CA LEU A 497 49.65 -6.02 -3.55
C LEU A 497 50.09 -4.58 -3.84
N ALA A 498 50.43 -3.80 -2.81
CA ALA A 498 51.06 -2.49 -2.94
C ALA A 498 52.55 -2.62 -3.33
N SER A 499 52.81 -3.16 -4.52
CA SER A 499 54.05 -2.85 -5.21
C SER A 499 53.90 -1.45 -5.81
N ASN A 500 54.95 -0.62 -5.76
CA ASN A 500 54.98 0.76 -6.30
C ASN A 500 54.71 0.87 -7.83
N ASN A 501 54.35 -0.23 -8.50
CA ASN A 501 54.26 -0.35 -9.96
C ASN A 501 52.90 -0.90 -10.45
N MET A 502 51.79 -0.69 -9.74
CA MET A 502 50.45 -1.12 -10.21
C MET A 502 49.34 -0.12 -9.86
N GLY A 503 48.41 0.10 -10.79
CA GLY A 503 47.12 0.79 -10.59
C GLY A 503 45.95 -0.19 -10.58
N MET A 504 44.94 0.07 -9.76
CA MET A 504 43.75 -0.78 -9.64
C MET A 504 42.44 0.02 -9.71
N GLY A 505 41.46 -0.55 -10.41
CA GLY A 505 40.13 0.02 -10.54
C GLY A 505 39.06 -1.02 -10.28
N VAL A 506 38.06 -0.65 -9.48
CA VAL A 506 36.85 -1.47 -9.24
C VAL A 506 35.63 -0.63 -9.57
N ASP A 507 34.69 -1.24 -10.27
CA ASP A 507 33.43 -0.61 -10.63
C ASP A 507 32.26 -1.59 -10.53
N VAL A 508 31.08 -1.07 -10.17
CA VAL A 508 29.85 -1.85 -9.96
C VAL A 508 28.69 -1.11 -10.61
N GLU A 509 27.98 -1.80 -11.48
CA GLU A 509 26.88 -1.25 -12.26
C GLU A 509 25.59 -2.06 -12.07
N PRO A 510 24.45 -1.41 -11.76
CA PRO A 510 23.16 -2.08 -11.71
C PRO A 510 22.77 -2.60 -13.09
N VAL A 511 22.30 -3.85 -13.17
CA VAL A 511 21.78 -4.44 -14.43
C VAL A 511 20.57 -3.66 -14.95
N ALA A 512 19.75 -3.13 -14.02
CA ALA A 512 18.59 -2.28 -14.31
C ALA A 512 18.93 -1.04 -15.15
N THR A 513 20.17 -0.55 -15.11
CA THR A 513 20.63 0.57 -15.94
C THR A 513 20.46 0.29 -17.43
N PHE A 514 20.55 -0.99 -17.83
CA PHE A 514 20.51 -1.45 -19.23
C PHE A 514 19.26 -2.29 -19.55
N GLU A 515 18.22 -2.29 -18.72
CA GLU A 515 16.98 -3.05 -19.01
C GLU A 515 16.15 -2.43 -20.16
N ASN A 516 16.10 -1.10 -20.25
CA ASN A 516 15.45 -0.40 -21.37
C ASN A 516 16.46 -0.05 -22.47
N LEU A 517 16.92 -1.06 -23.22
CA LEU A 517 17.92 -0.88 -24.29
C LEU A 517 17.43 0.04 -25.41
N ASN A 518 16.14 -0.05 -25.79
CA ASN A 518 15.56 0.77 -26.86
C ASN A 518 15.51 2.26 -26.49
N GLY A 519 15.32 2.59 -25.21
CA GLY A 519 15.38 3.97 -24.71
C GLY A 519 16.79 4.55 -24.60
N ARG A 520 17.84 3.79 -24.96
CA ARG A 520 19.25 4.16 -24.75
C ARG A 520 20.14 3.95 -25.98
N GLU A 521 19.58 3.85 -27.18
CA GLU A 521 20.35 3.61 -28.40
C GLU A 521 21.49 4.60 -28.61
N ASP A 522 21.26 5.90 -28.37
CA ASP A 522 22.28 6.94 -28.49
C ASP A 522 23.44 6.74 -27.51
N PHE A 523 23.14 6.36 -26.27
CA PHE A 523 24.15 6.07 -25.26
C PHE A 523 24.96 4.83 -25.63
N ILE A 524 24.29 3.78 -26.11
CA ILE A 524 24.94 2.52 -26.50
C ILE A 524 25.87 2.76 -27.70
N ARG A 525 25.38 3.41 -28.77
CA ARG A 525 26.19 3.72 -29.96
C ARG A 525 27.40 4.61 -29.63
N ARG A 526 27.23 5.55 -28.70
CA ARG A 526 28.30 6.47 -28.28
C ARG A 526 29.39 5.79 -27.46
N ASN A 527 29.09 4.72 -26.72
CA ASN A 527 30.01 4.17 -25.71
C ASN A 527 30.50 2.73 -25.97
N PHE A 528 29.83 1.98 -26.85
CA PHE A 528 30.19 0.59 -27.15
C PHE A 528 30.55 0.45 -28.63
N THR A 529 31.55 -0.38 -28.95
CA THR A 529 31.90 -0.70 -30.33
C THR A 529 30.86 -1.61 -30.98
N ASP A 530 30.92 -1.75 -32.31
CA ASP A 530 29.98 -2.62 -33.03
C ASP A 530 30.17 -4.10 -32.64
N GLN A 531 31.40 -4.49 -32.31
CA GLN A 531 31.71 -5.84 -31.82
C GLN A 531 31.17 -6.08 -30.41
N GLU A 532 31.31 -5.10 -29.51
CA GLU A 532 30.73 -5.17 -28.17
C GLU A 532 29.20 -5.25 -28.22
N MET A 533 28.57 -4.44 -29.06
CA MET A 533 27.12 -4.47 -29.27
C MET A 533 26.68 -5.84 -29.79
N ALA A 534 27.34 -6.36 -30.84
CA ALA A 534 27.02 -7.67 -31.40
C ALA A 534 27.10 -8.78 -30.33
N TYR A 535 28.13 -8.76 -29.50
CA TYR A 535 28.25 -9.69 -28.38
C TYR A 535 27.09 -9.53 -27.38
N CYS A 536 26.86 -8.31 -26.88
CA CYS A 536 25.88 -8.07 -25.83
C CYS A 536 24.46 -8.42 -26.28
N TYR A 537 24.08 -8.09 -27.52
CA TYR A 537 22.78 -8.45 -28.06
C TYR A 537 22.61 -9.96 -28.29
N SER A 538 23.70 -10.70 -28.53
CA SER A 538 23.67 -12.17 -28.67
C SER A 538 23.64 -12.92 -27.33
N ALA A 539 23.89 -12.24 -26.21
CA ALA A 539 23.97 -12.87 -24.90
C ALA A 539 22.57 -13.27 -24.37
N PRO A 540 22.46 -14.35 -23.55
CA PRO A 540 21.19 -14.77 -22.95
C PRO A 540 20.50 -13.70 -22.09
N HIS A 541 21.27 -12.76 -21.53
CA HIS A 541 20.76 -11.61 -20.78
C HIS A 541 21.46 -10.32 -21.24
N PRO A 542 20.97 -9.67 -22.32
CA PRO A 542 21.66 -8.53 -22.93
C PRO A 542 21.95 -7.38 -21.96
N ALA A 543 21.00 -7.02 -21.10
CA ALA A 543 21.17 -5.96 -20.11
C ALA A 543 22.34 -6.23 -19.14
N ALA A 544 22.49 -7.46 -18.66
CA ALA A 544 23.59 -7.85 -17.77
C ALA A 544 24.93 -7.85 -18.51
N SER A 545 24.92 -8.21 -19.79
CA SER A 545 26.12 -8.17 -20.65
C SER A 545 26.60 -6.74 -20.90
N PHE A 546 25.67 -5.80 -21.16
CA PHE A 546 25.97 -4.38 -21.29
C PHE A 546 26.46 -3.77 -19.97
N ALA A 547 25.79 -4.08 -18.85
CA ALA A 547 26.20 -3.62 -17.52
C ALA A 547 27.60 -4.11 -17.17
N GLY A 548 27.94 -5.37 -17.45
CA GLY A 548 29.27 -5.92 -17.23
C GLY A 548 30.36 -5.21 -18.02
N ARG A 549 30.14 -4.92 -19.30
CA ARG A 549 31.10 -4.18 -20.12
C ARG A 549 31.22 -2.71 -19.74
N TRP A 550 30.12 -2.09 -19.32
CA TRP A 550 30.13 -0.73 -18.83
C TRP A 550 30.98 -0.62 -17.56
N ALA A 551 30.74 -1.50 -16.59
CA ALA A 551 31.56 -1.60 -15.39
C ALA A 551 33.04 -1.86 -15.72
N ALA A 552 33.32 -2.71 -16.72
CA ALA A 552 34.69 -2.97 -17.15
C ALA A 552 35.38 -1.72 -17.70
N LYS A 553 34.71 -0.91 -18.53
CA LYS A 553 35.27 0.35 -19.06
C LYS A 553 35.56 1.35 -17.95
N GLU A 554 34.66 1.51 -16.99
CA GLU A 554 34.86 2.38 -15.82
C GLU A 554 35.98 1.86 -14.91
N ALA A 555 36.07 0.56 -14.69
CA ALA A 555 37.17 -0.05 -13.93
C ALA A 555 38.53 0.20 -14.61
N VAL A 556 38.62 0.14 -15.93
CA VAL A 556 39.84 0.46 -16.69
C VAL A 556 40.26 1.91 -16.50
N ILE A 557 39.33 2.86 -16.60
CA ILE A 557 39.59 4.29 -16.35
C ILE A 557 40.15 4.47 -14.94
N LYS A 558 39.52 3.85 -13.94
CA LYS A 558 39.96 3.92 -12.55
C LYS A 558 41.35 3.31 -12.35
N ALA A 559 41.64 2.18 -12.98
CA ALA A 559 42.95 1.53 -12.89
C ALA A 559 44.07 2.44 -13.43
N ILE A 560 43.89 3.01 -14.63
CA ILE A 560 44.85 3.94 -15.25
C ILE A 560 44.98 5.25 -14.46
N SER A 561 43.87 5.76 -13.91
CA SER A 561 43.91 6.98 -13.09
C SER A 561 44.63 6.75 -11.76
N SER A 562 44.41 5.59 -11.14
CA SER A 562 45.02 5.24 -9.85
C SER A 562 46.53 5.01 -9.95
N SER A 563 47.06 4.66 -11.13
CA SER A 563 48.50 4.55 -11.33
C SER A 563 49.21 5.90 -11.35
N ALA A 564 48.51 7.02 -11.61
CA ALA A 564 49.09 8.37 -11.69
C ALA A 564 48.24 9.40 -10.92
N PRO A 565 48.16 9.31 -9.57
CA PRO A 565 47.20 10.08 -8.77
C PRO A 565 47.46 11.60 -8.74
N THR A 566 48.64 12.05 -9.17
CA THR A 566 49.04 13.46 -9.16
C THR A 566 48.92 14.16 -10.52
N GLU A 567 48.51 13.45 -11.58
CA GLU A 567 48.35 14.02 -12.94
C GLU A 567 46.96 14.68 -13.09
N PRO A 568 46.87 16.01 -13.23
CA PRO A 568 45.59 16.69 -13.41
C PRO A 568 45.05 16.50 -14.84
N ASN A 569 43.73 16.44 -14.98
CA ASN A 569 43.02 16.40 -16.27
C ASN A 569 43.42 15.24 -17.20
N LEU A 570 43.66 14.05 -16.64
CA LEU A 570 44.04 12.86 -17.40
C LEU A 570 43.04 12.49 -18.51
N TRP A 571 41.74 12.73 -18.27
CA TRP A 571 40.64 12.42 -19.19
C TRP A 571 39.97 13.67 -19.76
N LYS A 572 39.34 13.55 -20.93
CA LYS A 572 38.63 14.63 -21.67
C LYS A 572 37.33 15.13 -21.00
N GLY A 573 37.11 14.83 -19.72
CA GLY A 573 35.92 15.22 -18.93
C GLY A 573 34.93 14.07 -18.69
N ALA A 574 34.05 14.25 -17.69
CA ALA A 574 33.13 13.21 -17.18
C ALA A 574 32.07 12.72 -18.18
N GLY A 575 31.89 13.40 -19.30
CA GLY A 575 30.96 13.01 -20.35
C GLY A 575 31.62 12.45 -21.61
N ALA A 576 32.94 12.26 -21.66
CA ALA A 576 33.63 11.80 -22.86
C ALA A 576 33.14 10.38 -23.28
N PRO A 577 32.94 10.12 -24.59
CA PRO A 577 32.59 8.79 -25.07
C PRO A 577 33.64 7.73 -24.68
N LEU A 578 33.19 6.57 -24.18
CA LEU A 578 34.09 5.46 -23.78
C LEU A 578 34.25 4.37 -24.86
N ARG A 579 33.89 4.70 -26.11
CA ARG A 579 33.98 3.76 -27.25
C ARG A 579 35.41 3.35 -27.59
N GLU A 580 36.40 4.19 -27.26
CA GLU A 580 37.83 3.93 -27.51
C GLU A 580 38.46 2.92 -26.51
N ILE A 581 37.73 2.53 -25.47
CA ILE A 581 38.09 1.46 -24.52
C ILE A 581 37.22 0.25 -24.85
N GLU A 582 37.73 -0.70 -25.63
CA GLU A 582 36.95 -1.86 -26.09
C GLU A 582 37.19 -3.09 -25.21
N ILE A 583 36.10 -3.75 -24.80
CA ILE A 583 36.12 -4.97 -24.00
C ILE A 583 35.71 -6.18 -24.85
N PHE A 584 36.70 -7.01 -25.20
CA PHE A 584 36.51 -8.19 -26.02
C PHE A 584 36.84 -9.48 -25.26
N MET A 585 36.35 -10.61 -25.75
CA MET A 585 36.62 -11.93 -25.18
C MET A 585 37.72 -12.61 -25.97
N THR A 586 38.75 -13.10 -25.28
CA THR A 586 39.81 -13.92 -25.90
C THR A 586 39.29 -15.32 -26.23
N ALA A 587 40.05 -16.09 -27.01
CA ALA A 587 39.69 -17.47 -27.37
C ALA A 587 39.50 -18.40 -26.16
N SER A 588 40.10 -18.09 -25.01
CA SER A 588 39.91 -18.83 -23.75
C SER A 588 38.64 -18.44 -23.00
N GLY A 589 37.90 -17.43 -23.46
CA GLY A 589 36.73 -16.89 -22.76
C GLY A 589 37.08 -15.92 -21.63
N ALA A 590 38.34 -15.46 -21.51
CA ALA A 590 38.71 -14.40 -20.59
C ALA A 590 38.47 -13.01 -21.22
N PRO A 591 37.89 -12.03 -20.49
CA PRO A 591 37.77 -10.67 -20.98
C PRO A 591 39.13 -9.99 -21.09
N SER A 592 39.29 -9.14 -22.09
CA SER A 592 40.51 -8.38 -22.37
C SER A 592 40.15 -7.01 -22.92
N VAL A 593 41.11 -6.08 -22.84
CA VAL A 593 40.89 -4.67 -23.16
C VAL A 593 41.75 -4.29 -24.34
N LEU A 594 41.14 -3.61 -25.31
CA LEU A 594 41.83 -2.96 -26.41
C LEU A 594 41.64 -1.45 -26.24
N LEU A 595 42.76 -0.73 -26.06
CA LEU A 595 42.75 0.73 -26.01
C LEU A 595 43.08 1.27 -27.40
N SER A 596 42.34 2.29 -27.81
CA SER A 596 42.59 3.05 -29.03
C SER A 596 42.51 4.55 -28.73
N GLY A 597 42.83 5.39 -29.71
CA GLY A 597 42.63 6.84 -29.61
C GLY A 597 43.31 7.48 -28.39
N TYR A 598 42.55 8.28 -27.65
CA TYR A 598 43.07 9.04 -26.52
C TYR A 598 43.38 8.18 -25.27
N PRO A 599 42.57 7.20 -24.86
CA PRO A 599 42.94 6.26 -23.80
C PRO A 599 44.28 5.57 -24.02
N LEU A 600 44.62 5.20 -25.26
CA LEU A 600 45.93 4.61 -25.57
C LEU A 600 47.08 5.62 -25.39
N GLN A 601 46.90 6.86 -25.85
CA GLN A 601 47.90 7.93 -25.65
C GLN A 601 48.17 8.20 -24.17
N VAL A 602 47.14 8.12 -23.32
CA VAL A 602 47.26 8.23 -21.87
C VAL A 602 48.02 7.03 -21.30
N PHE A 603 47.64 5.82 -21.71
CA PHE A 603 48.28 4.58 -21.25
C PHE A 603 49.78 4.55 -21.57
N ASP A 604 50.16 4.92 -22.80
CA ASP A 604 51.55 4.97 -23.25
C ASP A 604 52.35 6.09 -22.56
N ARG A 605 51.73 7.27 -22.38
CA ARG A 605 52.37 8.41 -21.68
C ARG A 605 52.72 8.05 -20.24
N LEU A 606 51.89 7.25 -19.59
CA LEU A 606 52.11 6.79 -18.22
C LEU A 606 53.09 5.61 -18.14
N GLY A 607 53.61 5.08 -19.25
CA GLY A 607 54.57 3.96 -19.22
C GLY A 607 53.97 2.63 -18.74
N LEU A 608 52.65 2.47 -18.90
CA LEU A 608 51.96 1.21 -18.56
C LEU A 608 52.21 0.18 -19.66
N SER A 609 52.41 -1.08 -19.28
CA SER A 609 52.75 -2.17 -20.21
C SER A 609 51.67 -3.25 -20.31
N LYS A 610 50.82 -3.38 -19.29
CA LYS A 610 49.78 -4.42 -19.25
C LYS A 610 48.53 -3.96 -18.54
N LEU A 611 47.39 -4.31 -19.12
CA LEU A 611 46.07 -4.11 -18.52
C LEU A 611 45.34 -5.46 -18.45
N SER A 612 44.80 -5.81 -17.28
CA SER A 612 44.00 -7.01 -17.08
C SER A 612 42.64 -6.62 -16.52
N VAL A 613 41.57 -7.28 -16.95
CA VAL A 613 40.21 -7.02 -16.49
C VAL A 613 39.49 -8.33 -16.17
N SER A 614 38.61 -8.31 -15.17
CA SER A 614 37.70 -9.40 -14.84
C SER A 614 36.30 -8.84 -14.66
N ILE A 615 35.29 -9.61 -15.07
CA ILE A 615 33.88 -9.22 -15.08
C ILE A 615 33.08 -10.34 -14.44
N SER A 616 32.17 -9.98 -13.53
CA SER A 616 31.17 -10.89 -12.98
C SER A 616 29.82 -10.20 -12.96
N HIS A 617 28.74 -10.93 -13.20
CA HIS A 617 27.38 -10.40 -13.05
C HIS A 617 26.49 -11.44 -12.36
N SER A 618 25.68 -11.00 -11.41
CA SER A 618 24.75 -11.85 -10.66
C SER A 618 23.49 -11.08 -10.33
N GLY A 619 22.35 -11.54 -10.85
CA GLY A 619 21.04 -10.96 -10.59
C GLY A 619 21.01 -9.47 -10.92
N ASP A 620 21.12 -8.64 -9.88
CA ASP A 620 20.84 -7.21 -9.93
C ASP A 620 22.08 -6.35 -10.27
N PHE A 621 23.30 -6.89 -10.20
CA PHE A 621 24.54 -6.12 -10.36
C PHE A 621 25.57 -6.81 -11.25
N ALA A 622 26.34 -6.01 -11.97
CA ALA A 622 27.59 -6.37 -12.60
C ALA A 622 28.76 -5.69 -11.88
N VAL A 623 29.83 -6.43 -11.64
CA VAL A 623 31.06 -5.93 -11.02
C VAL A 623 32.23 -6.22 -11.95
N SER A 624 33.13 -5.25 -12.07
CA SER A 624 34.38 -5.43 -12.80
C SER A 624 35.56 -4.92 -11.99
N GLN A 625 36.69 -5.58 -12.18
CA GLN A 625 37.97 -5.19 -11.62
C GLN A 625 39.00 -5.10 -12.74
N ALA A 626 39.78 -4.03 -12.79
CA ALA A 626 40.88 -3.85 -13.70
C ALA A 626 42.19 -3.56 -12.94
N VAL A 627 43.31 -4.03 -13.49
CA VAL A 627 44.66 -3.81 -12.98
C VAL A 627 45.56 -3.35 -14.12
N ALA A 628 46.30 -2.26 -13.90
CA ALA A 628 47.25 -1.68 -14.82
C ALA A 628 48.68 -1.78 -14.25
N ASN A 629 49.63 -2.32 -15.01
CA ASN A 629 51.01 -2.52 -14.55
C ASN A 629 51.99 -1.69 -15.37
N TYR A 630 53.04 -1.19 -14.72
CA TYR A 630 54.17 -0.56 -15.39
C TYR A 630 55.08 -1.61 -16.06
N GLN A 631 55.87 -1.18 -17.04
CA GLN A 631 56.93 -1.99 -17.62
C GLN A 631 57.95 -2.34 -16.52
N GLN A 632 58.19 -3.64 -16.27
CA GLN A 632 59.33 -4.05 -15.45
C GLN A 632 60.60 -3.68 -16.21
N GLU A 633 61.50 -2.89 -15.60
CA GLU A 633 62.87 -2.70 -16.09
C GLU A 633 63.63 -4.03 -16.12
#